data_AF-A0A2V5JH36-F1
#
_entry.id   AF-A0A2V5JH36-F1
#
_cell.length_a   1.000
_cell.length_b   1.000
_cell.length_c   1.000
_cell.angle_alpha   90.00
_cell.angle_beta   90.00
_cell.angle_gamma   90.00
#
_symmetry.space_group_name_H-M   'P 1'
#
loop_
_entity.id
_entity.type
_entity.pdbx_description
1 polymer ?
#
loop_
_entity_poly.entity_id
_entity_poly.type
_entity_poly.pdbx_seq_one_letter_code
_entity_poly.pdbx_strand_id
1 'polypeptide(L)' 'MKILLIQLRRLGDLILTTPAISALREHLPAAQIALAVSGESAPL' A
#
# COMPACT_ATOMS: atom_id res chain seq x y z
N MET A 1 -1.24 12.37 10.02
CA MET A 1 -1.07 12.35 8.54
C MET A 1 -1.90 11.22 7.96
N LYS A 2 -2.59 11.43 6.84
CA LYS A 2 -3.33 10.37 6.12
C LYS A 2 -2.68 10.15 4.76
N ILE A 3 -2.40 8.90 4.42
CA ILE A 3 -1.72 8.49 3.20
C ILE A 3 -2.62 7.47 2.49
N LEU A 4 -2.97 7.76 1.23
CA LEU A 4 -3.72 6.85 0.37
C LEU A 4 -2.78 6.30 -0.70
N LEU A 5 -2.64 4.98 -0.73
CA LEU A 5 -1.95 4.26 -1.78
C LEU A 5 -2.99 3.73 -2.78
N ILE A 6 -2.77 3.95 -4.07
CA ILE A 6 -3.68 3.49 -5.13
C ILE A 6 -2.90 2.49 -6.00
N GLN A 7 -3.36 1.24 -6.03
CA GLN A 7 -2.73 0.22 -6.86
C GLN A 7 -3.30 0.30 -8.29
N LEU A 8 -2.45 0.69 -9.25
CA LEU A 8 -2.80 0.78 -10.67
C LEU A 8 -2.50 -0.56 -11.36
N ARG A 9 -3.46 -1.49 -11.37
CA ARG A 9 -3.45 -2.82 -12.02
C ARG A 9 -2.07 -3.44 -12.37
N ARG A 10 -1.67 -4.41 -11.54
CA ARG A 10 -1.02 -5.72 -11.84
C ARG A 10 -0.52 -6.30 -10.51
N LEU A 11 -0.58 -7.61 -10.32
CA LEU A 11 -0.07 -8.31 -9.12
C LEU A 11 1.43 -8.02 -8.85
N GLY A 12 2.18 -7.73 -9.92
CA GLY A 12 3.59 -7.29 -9.84
C GLY A 12 3.81 -6.01 -9.03
N ASP A 13 2.85 -5.08 -9.05
CA ASP A 13 2.97 -3.82 -8.28
C ASP A 13 2.75 -4.02 -6.79
N LEU A 14 2.06 -5.09 -6.37
CA LEU A 14 1.72 -5.33 -4.97
C LEU A 14 2.93 -5.83 -4.16
N ILE A 15 3.71 -6.76 -4.71
CA ILE A 15 4.96 -7.22 -4.08
C ILE A 15 5.99 -6.08 -4.04
N LEU A 16 6.01 -5.23 -5.09
CA LEU A 16 6.90 -4.08 -5.17
C LEU A 16 6.46 -2.91 -4.27
N THR A 17 5.21 -2.87 -3.82
CA THR A 17 4.72 -1.84 -2.88
C THR A 17 4.91 -2.22 -1.41
N THR A 18 5.08 -3.50 -1.07
CA THR A 18 5.42 -3.94 0.30
C THR A 18 6.66 -3.26 0.90
N PRO A 19 7.82 -3.16 0.22
CA PRO A 19 8.98 -2.44 0.76
C PRO A 19 8.70 -0.94 0.93
N ALA A 20 7.91 -0.33 0.05
CA ALA A 20 7.52 1.07 0.18
C ALA A 20 6.62 1.29 1.40
N ILE A 21 5.69 0.37 1.69
CA ILE A 21 4.85 0.40 2.90
C ILE A 21 5.71 0.24 4.16
N SER A 22 6.71 -0.65 4.15
CA SER A 22 7.64 -0.82 5.28
C SER A 22 8.41 0.46 5.57
N ALA A 23 9.00 1.08 4.54
CA ALA A 23 9.72 2.35 4.68
C ALA A 23 8.79 3.47 5.20
N LEU A 24 7.56 3.56 4.72
CA LEU A 24 6.57 4.51 5.23
C LEU A 24 6.23 4.27 6.70
N ARG A 25 6.18 3.02 7.15
CA ARG A 25 5.90 2.68 8.56
C ARG A 25 7.07 3.04 9.48
N GLU A 26 8.29 2.84 9.03
CA GLU A 26 9.50 3.21 9.78
C GLU A 26 9.64 4.72 9.93
N HIS A 27 9.41 5.49 8.86
CA HIS A 27 9.62 6.94 8.86
C HIS A 27 8.38 7.72 9.33
N LEU A 28 7.19 7.15 9.20
CA LEU A 28 5.91 7.78 9.55
C LEU A 28 5.04 6.84 10.41
N PRO A 29 5.49 6.46 11.62
CA PRO A 29 4.83 5.43 12.44
C PRO A 29 3.39 5.80 12.83
N ALA A 30 3.10 7.10 13.01
CA ALA A 30 1.75 7.58 13.35
C ALA A 30 0.85 7.86 12.13
N ALA A 31 1.30 7.59 10.90
CA ALA A 31 0.47 7.82 9.71
C ALA A 31 -0.63 6.77 9.59
N GLN A 32 -1.85 7.17 9.23
CA GLN A 32 -2.86 6.22 8.76
C GLN A 32 -2.61 5.98 7.27
N ILE A 33 -2.39 4.71 6.90
CA ILE A 33 -2.17 4.30 5.50
C ILE A 33 -3.37 3.47 5.08
N ALA A 34 -4.03 3.88 4.00
CA ALA A 34 -5.09 3.13 3.34
C ALA A 34 -4.59 2.69 1.95
N LEU A 35 -4.91 1.46 1.56
CA LEU A 35 -4.57 0.92 0.25
C LEU A 35 -5.87 0.66 -0.52
N ALA A 36 -6.05 1.36 -1.63
CA ALA A 36 -7.11 1.11 -2.59
C ALA A 36 -6.63 0.08 -3.61
N VAL A 37 -7.24 -1.11 -3.56
CA VAL A 37 -7.01 -2.22 -4.50
C VAL A 37 -8.28 -2.50 -5.30
N SER A 38 -8.15 -3.12 -6.47
CA SER A 38 -9.31 -3.66 -7.16
C SER A 38 -9.86 -4.89 -6.39
N GLY A 39 -11.16 -5.15 -6.50
CA GLY A 39 -11.82 -6.20 -5.71
C GLY A 39 -11.23 -7.60 -5.91
N GLU A 40 -10.63 -7.86 -7.06
CA GLU A 40 -9.90 -9.11 -7.36
C GLU A 40 -8.61 -9.29 -6.53
N SER A 41 -8.05 -8.20 -6.02
CA SER A 41 -6.81 -8.16 -5.21
C SER A 41 -7.08 -7.84 -3.73
N ALA A 42 -8.35 -7.75 -3.33
CA ALA A 42 -8.74 -7.53 -1.94
C ALA A 42 -8.42 -8.69 -0.96
N PRO A 43 -8.47 -9.98 -1.35
CA PRO A 43 -8.23 -11.07 -0.41
C PRO A 43 -6.75 -11.44 -0.22
N LEU A 44 -5.82 -10.49 -0.37
CA LEU A 44 -4.39 -10.69 -0.15
C LEU A 44 -3.99 -10.50 1.32
#